data_AF-A0A809QN28-F1
#
_entry.id   AF-A0A809QN28-F1
#
_cell.length_a   1.000
_cell.length_b   1.000
_cell.length_c   1.000
_cell.angle_alpha   90.00
_cell.angle_beta   90.00
_cell.angle_gamma   90.00
#
_symmetry.space_group_name_H-M   'P 1'
#
loop_
_entity.id
_entity.type
_entity.pdbx_description
1 polymer ?
#
loop_
_entity_poly.entity_id
_entity_poly.type
_entity_poly.pdbx_seq_one_letter_code
_entity_poly.pdbx_strand_id
1 'polypeptide(L)'
;MSITRAAICSGFVAVIMMGANVVWAQSVPVPAPTAAVDPASASGAAATCATPGKNGYDKQCKRYADADTWPTTCEQAATNILARLDEASKQRTRDSTYDNLIQFHNGWGMGIRNSTGLWRGNVALTDSCMALDNDGDRHPDHISMIIIQQIWKKLH
;
A
#
# COMPACT_ATOMS: atom_id res chain seq x y z
N MET A 1 52.65 3.79 27.96
CA MET A 1 53.69 3.77 26.93
C MET A 1 53.30 4.75 25.84
N SER A 2 54.24 5.53 25.31
CA SER A 2 54.04 6.49 24.22
C SER A 2 54.50 5.88 22.89
N ILE A 3 53.96 6.39 21.77
CA ILE A 3 54.54 6.55 20.41
C ILE A 3 53.34 6.83 19.46
N THR A 4 53.09 8.07 18.96
CA THR A 4 53.61 8.69 17.70
C THR A 4 53.50 7.79 16.45
N ARG A 5 53.31 8.20 15.19
CA ARG A 5 53.31 9.46 14.39
C ARG A 5 52.53 9.13 13.07
N ALA A 6 52.18 9.98 12.10
CA ALA A 6 52.31 11.41 11.80
C ALA A 6 51.17 11.84 10.82
N ALA A 7 51.27 13.00 10.17
CA ALA A 7 50.44 13.42 9.02
C ALA A 7 51.25 13.43 7.70
N ILE A 8 50.57 13.44 6.54
CA ILE A 8 51.14 13.92 5.27
C ILE A 8 50.13 14.83 4.56
N CYS A 9 50.58 16.05 4.24
CA CYS A 9 49.90 16.97 3.32
C CYS A 9 50.59 16.91 1.95
N SER A 10 49.83 16.87 0.87
CA SER A 10 50.17 17.33 -0.49
C SER A 10 48.88 17.24 -1.33
N GLY A 11 48.45 18.21 -2.13
CA GLY A 11 49.16 19.40 -2.61
C GLY A 11 49.45 19.28 -4.10
N PHE A 12 48.42 19.36 -4.94
CA PHE A 12 48.57 19.55 -6.39
C PHE A 12 47.53 20.54 -6.91
N VAL A 13 48.02 21.70 -7.35
CA VAL A 13 47.28 22.64 -8.19
C VAL A 13 47.63 22.31 -9.64
N ALA A 14 46.60 22.09 -10.47
CA ALA A 14 46.74 22.02 -11.91
C ALA A 14 45.66 22.88 -12.57
N VAL A 15 45.99 24.15 -12.80
CA VAL A 15 45.32 24.99 -13.80
C VAL A 15 45.78 24.51 -15.18
N ILE A 16 44.92 24.54 -16.22
CA ILE A 16 45.21 25.02 -17.59
C ILE A 16 44.14 24.63 -18.63
N MET A 17 43.97 25.52 -19.63
CA MET A 17 43.17 25.47 -20.88
C MET A 17 41.64 25.59 -20.80
N MET A 18 41.19 26.77 -21.26
CA MET A 18 39.88 26.98 -21.87
C MET A 18 39.74 26.16 -23.15
N GLY A 19 38.58 25.51 -23.35
CA GLY A 19 38.17 24.92 -24.62
C GLY A 19 36.72 25.32 -24.91
N ALA A 20 36.51 26.19 -25.90
CA ALA A 20 35.18 26.67 -26.25
C ALA A 20 34.38 25.56 -26.96
N ASN A 21 33.43 24.96 -26.26
CA ASN A 21 32.48 24.02 -26.89
C ASN A 21 31.30 24.79 -27.47
N VAL A 22 31.12 24.63 -28.78
CA VAL A 22 30.05 25.25 -29.57
C VAL A 22 28.69 24.76 -29.07
N VAL A 23 27.84 25.69 -28.63
CA VAL A 23 26.45 25.40 -28.28
C VAL A 23 25.67 25.12 -29.57
N TRP A 24 25.47 23.84 -29.87
CA TRP A 24 24.43 23.43 -30.82
C TRP A 24 23.09 23.56 -30.13
N ALA A 25 22.36 24.63 -30.42
CA ALA A 25 20.99 24.84 -29.97
C ALA A 25 20.07 23.80 -30.63
N GLN A 26 19.96 22.63 -30.02
CA GLN A 26 18.92 21.66 -30.36
C GLN A 26 17.59 22.25 -29.89
N SER A 27 16.72 22.58 -30.85
CA SER A 27 15.35 23.02 -30.59
C SER A 27 14.57 21.89 -29.93
N VAL A 28 14.48 21.93 -28.60
CA VAL A 28 13.68 20.98 -27.82
C VAL A 28 12.22 21.12 -28.28
N PRO A 29 11.56 20.05 -28.77
CA PRO A 29 10.15 20.15 -29.10
C PRO A 29 9.36 20.43 -27.83
N VAL A 30 8.59 21.52 -27.83
CA VAL A 30 7.65 21.83 -26.75
C VAL A 30 6.68 20.64 -26.65
N PRO A 31 6.54 19.98 -25.49
CA PRO A 31 5.53 18.95 -25.33
C PRO A 31 4.16 19.61 -25.54
N ALA A 32 3.36 19.04 -26.45
CA ALA A 32 1.97 19.45 -26.61
C ALA A 32 1.27 19.42 -25.24
N PRO A 33 0.31 20.34 -24.96
CA PRO A 33 -0.40 20.33 -23.70
C PRO A 33 -0.99 18.94 -23.49
N THR A 34 -0.51 18.26 -22.45
CA THR A 34 -1.03 16.95 -22.05
C THR A 34 -2.52 17.12 -21.86
N ALA A 35 -3.32 16.39 -22.66
CA ALA A 35 -4.75 16.32 -22.46
C ALA A 35 -4.99 16.06 -20.98
N ALA A 36 -5.82 16.89 -20.35
CA ALA A 36 -6.13 16.75 -18.94
C ALA A 36 -6.61 15.32 -18.72
N VAL A 37 -5.89 14.55 -17.90
CA VAL A 37 -6.38 13.26 -17.45
C VAL A 37 -7.65 13.52 -16.68
N ASP A 38 -8.79 13.12 -17.26
CA ASP A 38 -10.08 13.25 -16.61
C ASP A 38 -10.00 12.62 -15.22
N PRO A 39 -10.35 13.35 -14.13
CA PRO A 39 -10.35 12.77 -12.79
C PRO A 39 -11.35 11.61 -12.64
N ALA A 40 -12.20 11.37 -13.65
CA ALA A 40 -13.07 10.21 -13.78
C ALA A 40 -12.34 8.90 -14.18
N SER A 41 -11.13 8.96 -14.75
CA SER A 41 -10.37 7.77 -15.20
C SER A 41 -9.67 7.00 -14.06
N ALA A 42 -9.80 7.45 -12.81
CA ALA A 42 -9.34 6.71 -11.63
C ALA A 42 -10.21 5.46 -11.29
N SER A 43 -11.30 5.20 -12.01
CA SER A 43 -12.18 4.05 -11.77
C SER A 43 -11.63 2.69 -12.23
N GLY A 44 -10.42 2.66 -12.83
CA GLY A 44 -9.80 1.43 -13.36
C GLY A 44 -9.44 0.35 -12.31
N ALA A 45 -9.48 0.68 -11.01
CA ALA A 45 -9.23 -0.28 -9.92
C ALA A 45 -10.52 -0.83 -9.28
N ALA A 46 -11.70 -0.60 -9.89
CA ALA A 46 -12.99 -1.02 -9.38
C ALA A 46 -13.11 -2.56 -9.24
N ALA A 47 -12.82 -3.06 -8.03
CA ALA A 47 -13.05 -4.42 -7.53
C ALA A 47 -13.16 -5.48 -8.64
N THR A 48 -12.05 -5.70 -9.34
CA THR A 48 -12.00 -6.67 -10.44
C THR A 48 -12.18 -8.07 -9.86
N CYS A 49 -13.33 -8.67 -10.16
CA CYS A 49 -13.58 -10.06 -9.82
C CYS A 49 -12.48 -10.94 -10.41
N ALA A 50 -11.91 -11.84 -9.59
CA ALA A 50 -10.86 -12.74 -10.03
C ALA A 50 -11.33 -13.55 -11.24
N THR A 51 -10.49 -13.64 -12.27
CA THR A 51 -10.59 -14.73 -13.25
C THR A 51 -10.79 -16.05 -12.48
N PRO A 52 -11.79 -16.89 -12.83
CA PRO A 52 -12.15 -18.04 -12.03
C PRO A 52 -10.93 -18.91 -11.72
N GLY A 53 -10.64 -19.08 -10.42
CA GLY A 53 -9.50 -19.86 -9.93
C GLY A 53 -8.39 -19.08 -9.21
N LYS A 54 -8.28 -17.74 -9.31
CA LYS A 54 -7.20 -17.02 -8.59
C LYS A 54 -7.41 -16.88 -7.08
N ASN A 55 -8.64 -16.74 -6.60
CA ASN A 55 -8.95 -16.66 -5.16
C ASN A 55 -10.08 -17.58 -4.69
N GLY A 56 -10.87 -18.20 -5.57
CA GLY A 56 -11.84 -19.25 -5.22
C GLY A 56 -13.15 -18.81 -4.55
N TYR A 57 -13.23 -17.60 -3.97
CA TYR A 57 -14.42 -17.12 -3.24
C TYR A 57 -15.51 -16.50 -4.13
N ASP A 58 -15.15 -15.88 -5.26
CA ASP A 58 -16.12 -15.58 -6.33
C ASP A 58 -15.98 -16.60 -7.47
N LYS A 59 -16.95 -17.51 -7.57
CA LYS A 59 -17.00 -18.56 -8.61
C LYS A 59 -17.62 -18.09 -9.92
N GLN A 60 -18.21 -16.89 -9.96
CA GLN A 60 -19.11 -16.45 -11.04
C GLN A 60 -18.71 -15.11 -11.66
N CYS A 61 -17.68 -14.43 -11.16
CA CYS A 61 -17.26 -13.10 -11.64
C CYS A 61 -18.41 -12.08 -11.62
N LYS A 62 -19.27 -12.16 -10.60
CA LYS A 62 -20.48 -11.37 -10.54
C LYS A 62 -20.14 -9.96 -10.04
N ARG A 63 -20.38 -8.94 -10.85
CA ARG A 63 -20.31 -7.55 -10.36
C ARG A 63 -21.43 -7.30 -9.34
N TYR A 64 -21.04 -6.92 -8.12
CA TYR A 64 -21.95 -6.51 -7.06
C TYR A 64 -22.24 -5.01 -7.16
N ALA A 65 -23.45 -4.59 -6.76
CA ALA A 65 -23.88 -3.19 -6.89
C ALA A 65 -23.08 -2.21 -6.00
N ASP A 66 -22.49 -2.70 -4.91
CA ASP A 66 -21.65 -1.96 -3.98
C ASP A 66 -20.14 -2.11 -4.25
N ALA A 67 -19.74 -2.80 -5.33
CA ALA A 67 -18.35 -3.10 -5.65
C ALA A 67 -17.46 -1.84 -5.79
N ASP A 68 -18.04 -0.75 -6.31
CA ASP A 68 -17.36 0.55 -6.46
C ASP A 68 -17.15 1.30 -5.13
N THR A 69 -17.74 0.82 -4.02
CA THR A 69 -17.60 1.41 -2.68
C THR A 69 -16.59 0.68 -1.80
N TRP A 70 -16.09 -0.48 -2.23
CA TRP A 70 -15.15 -1.27 -1.44
C TRP A 70 -13.75 -0.65 -1.45
N PRO A 71 -12.99 -0.75 -0.34
CA PRO A 71 -11.59 -0.36 -0.36
C PRO A 71 -10.80 -1.29 -1.28
N THR A 72 -9.89 -0.73 -2.07
CA THR A 72 -9.03 -1.47 -3.02
C THR A 72 -7.63 -1.71 -2.48
N THR A 73 -7.26 -1.10 -1.34
CA THR A 73 -5.97 -1.33 -0.68
C THR A 73 -6.12 -1.67 0.80
N CYS A 74 -5.14 -2.40 1.35
CA CYS A 74 -5.14 -2.79 2.77
C CYS A 74 -5.13 -1.57 3.69
N GLU A 75 -4.35 -0.55 3.31
CA GLU A 75 -4.22 0.74 3.98
C GLU A 75 -5.53 1.54 3.98
N GLN A 76 -6.24 1.56 2.85
CA GLN A 76 -7.56 2.18 2.73
C GLN A 76 -8.61 1.43 3.57
N ALA A 77 -8.58 0.09 3.55
CA ALA A 77 -9.48 -0.72 4.37
C ALA A 77 -9.27 -0.47 5.87
N ALA A 78 -8.02 -0.49 6.33
CA ALA A 78 -7.67 -0.20 7.72
C ALA A 78 -8.13 1.21 8.14
N THR A 79 -7.88 2.22 7.30
CA THR A 79 -8.30 3.61 7.55
C THR A 79 -9.83 3.75 7.60
N ASN A 80 -10.55 3.15 6.65
CA ASN A 80 -12.02 3.18 6.59
C ASN A 80 -12.68 2.48 7.79
N ILE A 81 -12.09 1.40 8.30
CA ILE A 81 -12.60 0.70 9.49
C ILE A 81 -12.25 1.47 10.75
N LEU A 82 -11.01 1.96 10.90
CA LEU A 82 -10.57 2.76 12.05
C LEU A 82 -11.42 4.03 12.23
N ALA A 83 -11.82 4.68 11.14
CA ALA A 83 -12.72 5.84 11.16
C ALA A 83 -14.14 5.53 11.68
N ARG A 84 -14.55 4.25 11.67
CA ARG A 84 -15.87 3.76 12.12
C ARG A 84 -15.84 3.14 13.52
N LEU A 85 -14.65 2.89 14.09
CA LEU A 85 -14.51 2.39 15.46
C LEU A 85 -14.88 3.50 16.46
N ASP A 86 -15.57 3.12 17.53
CA ASP A 86 -15.72 3.98 18.72
C ASP A 86 -14.41 4.06 19.51
N GLU A 87 -14.28 5.07 20.38
CA GLU A 87 -13.06 5.23 21.19
C GLU A 87 -12.82 4.06 22.14
N ALA A 88 -13.88 3.39 22.61
CA ALA A 88 -13.75 2.17 23.42
C ALA A 88 -13.08 1.02 22.63
N SER A 89 -13.41 0.85 21.35
CA SER A 89 -12.78 -0.13 20.47
C SER A 89 -11.35 0.26 20.12
N LYS A 90 -11.09 1.54 19.80
CA LYS A 90 -9.72 2.03 19.58
C LYS A 90 -8.84 1.84 20.82
N GLN A 91 -9.38 2.12 22.01
CA GLN A 91 -8.65 1.92 23.26
C GLN A 91 -8.35 0.44 23.50
N ARG A 92 -9.32 -0.46 23.32
CA ARG A 92 -9.07 -1.92 23.39
C ARG A 92 -8.00 -2.40 22.41
N THR A 93 -7.81 -1.74 21.26
CA THR A 93 -6.70 -2.02 20.34
C THR A 93 -5.37 -1.46 20.86
N ARG A 94 -5.33 -0.25 21.42
CA ARG A 94 -4.14 0.32 22.08
C ARG A 94 -3.68 -0.51 23.29
N ASP A 95 -4.63 -1.08 24.02
CA ASP A 95 -4.36 -1.93 25.20
C ASP A 95 -3.95 -3.37 24.80
N SER A 96 -4.02 -3.73 23.52
CA SER A 96 -3.67 -5.07 23.02
C SER A 96 -2.25 -5.15 22.48
N THR A 97 -1.55 -6.24 22.73
CA THR A 97 -0.29 -6.56 22.05
C THR A 97 -0.55 -7.11 20.65
N TYR A 98 0.44 -6.98 19.75
CA TYR A 98 0.36 -7.48 18.38
C TYR A 98 -0.02 -8.97 18.30
N ASP A 99 0.60 -9.80 19.16
CA ASP A 99 0.35 -11.25 19.19
C ASP A 99 -1.08 -11.61 19.65
N ASN A 100 -1.72 -10.73 20.44
CA ASN A 100 -3.09 -10.92 20.93
C ASN A 100 -4.17 -10.40 19.97
N LEU A 101 -3.81 -9.86 18.80
CA LEU A 101 -4.78 -9.36 17.82
C LEU A 101 -5.78 -10.42 17.32
N ILE A 102 -5.46 -11.70 17.46
CA ILE A 102 -6.37 -12.82 17.18
C ILE A 102 -7.70 -12.72 17.96
N GLN A 103 -7.75 -12.01 19.09
CA GLN A 103 -9.00 -11.79 19.84
C GLN A 103 -10.06 -11.00 19.03
N PHE A 104 -9.64 -10.17 18.07
CA PHE A 104 -10.55 -9.37 17.22
C PHE A 104 -11.08 -10.16 16.00
N HIS A 105 -10.50 -11.33 15.72
CA HIS A 105 -10.75 -12.14 14.54
C HIS A 105 -12.22 -12.50 14.29
N ASN A 106 -12.89 -13.05 15.31
CA ASN A 106 -14.27 -13.51 15.17
C ASN A 106 -15.27 -12.35 15.03
N GLY A 107 -15.11 -11.29 15.83
CA GLY A 107 -16.00 -10.13 15.80
C GLY A 107 -15.70 -9.18 14.65
N TRP A 108 -14.52 -8.56 14.66
CA TRP A 108 -14.14 -7.56 13.67
C TRP A 108 -13.79 -8.18 12.33
N GLY A 109 -13.08 -9.31 12.32
CA GLY A 109 -12.75 -10.00 11.07
C GLY A 109 -14.02 -10.34 10.26
N MET A 110 -15.08 -10.83 10.91
CA MET A 110 -16.37 -11.06 10.23
C MET A 110 -16.97 -9.78 9.63
N GLY A 111 -17.00 -8.68 10.39
CA GLY A 111 -17.49 -7.38 9.91
C GLY A 111 -16.66 -6.81 8.75
N ILE A 112 -15.33 -6.94 8.83
CA ILE A 112 -14.39 -6.53 7.78
C ILE A 112 -14.64 -7.34 6.51
N ARG A 113 -14.68 -8.69 6.59
CA ARG A 113 -14.89 -9.58 5.44
C ARG A 113 -16.18 -9.27 4.66
N ASN A 114 -17.25 -8.95 5.38
CA ASN A 114 -18.54 -8.61 4.79
C ASN A 114 -18.53 -7.22 4.15
N SER A 115 -18.07 -6.20 4.88
CA SER A 115 -18.13 -4.79 4.47
C SER A 115 -17.11 -4.39 3.40
N THR A 116 -16.04 -5.16 3.22
CA THR A 116 -14.98 -4.90 2.21
C THR A 116 -15.09 -5.77 0.96
N GLY A 117 -16.08 -6.68 0.89
CA GLY A 117 -16.27 -7.54 -0.27
C GLY A 117 -15.27 -8.69 -0.42
N LEU A 118 -14.52 -9.05 0.63
CA LEU A 118 -13.54 -10.15 0.55
C LEU A 118 -14.18 -11.49 0.19
N TRP A 119 -15.34 -11.83 0.78
CA TRP A 119 -16.13 -13.02 0.37
C TRP A 119 -16.70 -12.93 -1.05
N ARG A 120 -16.67 -11.74 -1.65
CA ARG A 120 -17.33 -11.39 -2.92
C ARG A 120 -16.32 -11.10 -4.03
N GLY A 121 -15.06 -11.49 -3.83
CA GLY A 121 -14.03 -11.43 -4.86
C GLY A 121 -13.34 -10.08 -5.02
N ASN A 122 -13.22 -9.26 -3.97
CA ASN A 122 -12.39 -8.03 -4.00
C ASN A 122 -10.88 -8.35 -4.11
N VAL A 123 -10.43 -8.67 -5.32
CA VAL A 123 -9.04 -9.06 -5.60
C VAL A 123 -8.05 -7.95 -5.31
N ALA A 124 -8.38 -6.71 -5.64
CA ALA A 124 -7.50 -5.55 -5.43
C ALA A 124 -7.09 -5.44 -3.94
N LEU A 125 -8.08 -5.55 -3.04
CA LEU A 125 -7.81 -5.57 -1.60
C LEU A 125 -7.01 -6.79 -1.18
N THR A 126 -7.35 -7.98 -1.66
CA THR A 126 -6.59 -9.20 -1.39
C THR A 126 -5.12 -9.04 -1.78
N ASP A 127 -4.83 -8.62 -3.02
CA ASP A 127 -3.46 -8.43 -3.52
C ASP A 127 -2.71 -7.34 -2.74
N SER A 128 -3.38 -6.23 -2.44
CA SER A 128 -2.77 -5.16 -1.64
C SER A 128 -2.45 -5.58 -0.19
N CYS A 129 -3.23 -6.49 0.41
CA CYS A 129 -2.91 -7.04 1.72
C CYS A 129 -1.82 -8.13 1.65
N MET A 130 -1.88 -9.02 0.64
CA MET A 130 -0.85 -10.06 0.44
C MET A 130 0.54 -9.49 0.18
N ALA A 131 0.65 -8.29 -0.42
CA ALA A 131 1.93 -7.59 -0.53
C ALA A 131 2.59 -7.21 0.82
N LEU A 132 1.88 -7.39 1.94
CA LEU A 132 2.35 -7.16 3.31
C LEU A 132 2.65 -8.47 4.07
N ASP A 133 2.22 -9.61 3.55
CA ASP A 133 2.42 -10.96 4.10
C ASP A 133 2.53 -11.96 2.94
N ASN A 134 3.76 -12.22 2.47
CA ASN A 134 4.00 -13.00 1.25
C ASN A 134 3.82 -14.51 1.44
N ASP A 135 3.81 -14.99 2.69
CA ASP A 135 3.70 -16.43 3.03
C ASP A 135 2.28 -16.82 3.48
N GLY A 136 1.39 -15.84 3.61
CA GLY A 136 -0.01 -16.01 4.00
C GLY A 136 -0.89 -16.67 2.95
N ASP A 137 -2.09 -17.10 3.37
CA ASP A 137 -3.12 -17.59 2.46
C ASP A 137 -4.03 -16.44 1.96
N ARG A 138 -4.65 -16.62 0.79
CA ARG A 138 -5.55 -15.61 0.20
C ARG A 138 -6.99 -15.70 0.73
N HIS A 139 -7.23 -16.41 1.84
CA HIS A 139 -8.57 -16.57 2.42
C HIS A 139 -9.02 -15.22 3.03
N PRO A 140 -10.28 -14.79 2.83
CA PRO A 140 -10.85 -13.59 3.44
C PRO A 140 -10.59 -13.43 4.94
N ASP A 141 -10.46 -14.56 5.64
CA ASP A 141 -10.13 -14.66 7.05
C ASP A 141 -8.71 -14.17 7.37
N HIS A 142 -7.69 -14.72 6.71
CA HIS A 142 -6.31 -14.24 6.79
C HIS A 142 -6.19 -12.77 6.35
N ILE A 143 -6.79 -12.39 5.21
CA ILE A 143 -6.76 -11.01 4.72
C ILE A 143 -7.37 -10.03 5.74
N SER A 144 -8.45 -10.43 6.43
CA SER A 144 -9.03 -9.59 7.49
C SER A 144 -8.15 -9.48 8.74
N MET A 145 -7.30 -10.47 9.04
CA MET A 145 -6.28 -10.36 10.06
C MET A 145 -5.17 -9.36 9.68
N ILE A 146 -4.72 -9.35 8.41
CA ILE A 146 -3.78 -8.33 7.94
C ILE A 146 -4.38 -6.93 8.12
N ILE A 147 -5.66 -6.73 7.79
CA ILE A 147 -6.35 -5.44 8.00
C ILE A 147 -6.39 -5.05 9.49
N ILE A 148 -6.66 -6.00 10.40
CA ILE A 148 -6.62 -5.77 11.86
C ILE A 148 -5.21 -5.37 12.32
N GLN A 149 -4.16 -6.01 11.81
CA GLN A 149 -2.77 -5.63 12.08
C GLN A 149 -2.46 -4.20 11.60
N GLN A 150 -2.95 -3.79 10.43
CA GLN A 150 -2.79 -2.41 9.95
C GLN A 150 -3.57 -1.39 10.79
N ILE A 151 -4.75 -1.75 11.32
CA ILE A 151 -5.48 -0.89 12.28
C ILE A 151 -4.67 -0.72 13.58
N TRP A 152 -4.06 -1.79 14.10
CA TRP A 152 -3.19 -1.71 15.27
C TRP A 152 -1.95 -0.84 15.03
N LYS A 153 -1.28 -1.00 13.88
CA LYS A 153 -0.13 -0.17 13.44
C LYS A 153 -0.46 1.31 13.22
N LYS A 154 -1.74 1.69 13.14
CA LYS A 154 -2.20 3.09 13.04
C LYS A 154 -2.50 3.72 14.41
N LEU A 155 -2.52 2.93 15.46
CA LEU A 155 -2.84 3.34 16.84
C LEU A 155 -1.62 3.33 17.78
N HIS A 156 -0.44 2.95 17.25
CA HIS A 156 0.86 2.86 17.92
C HIS A 156 1.93 3.53 17.07
#